data_AF-A0A1D2UKY3-F1
#
_entry.id   AF-A0A1D2UKY3-F1
#
_cell.length_a   1.000
_cell.length_b   1.000
_cell.length_c   1.000
_cell.angle_alpha   90.00
_cell.angle_beta   90.00
_cell.angle_gamma   90.00
#
_symmetry.space_group_name_H-M   'P 1'
#
loop_
_entity.id
_entity.type
_entity.pdbx_description
1 polymer ?
#
loop_
_entity_poly.entity_id
_entity_poly.type
_entity_poly.pdbx_seq_one_letter_code
_entity_poly.pdbx_strand_id
1 'polypeptide(L)'
;MTRSGMRRPALNLALQGGGAHGAFTWGVLDALLESERFDFAAISGSSAGAINAALLACGSSQGGPGGARAALERFWTALGSHIPFEWLTMGLGDDLAFNPLARMMLRFSQWFAPHEFNPLDHNPLRRLLQEQIDFDALRAGGPRLAIAATHVNSGRLKVFGNESLSVDVLLASACLPTLHHTVVIDGEPYWDGGYSANPALLPLLADRRSAADTLLVLLAPRQYARMPHGAAQIGERAMDIAFQAPFLRELQILDELKSSTDGRWWPRTGIDRRIAAARWHLVDGAPALAQLHGETRMIAHLPFLLRLRDAGRTAAQAWLAEDAANVGRRSGIRLGALAQGTS
;
A
#
# COMPACT_ATOMS: atom_id res chain seq x y z
N MET A 1 -11.01 -0.49 -38.06
CA MET A 1 -10.20 0.73 -37.86
C MET A 1 -9.22 0.49 -36.73
N THR A 2 -7.99 0.11 -37.06
CA THR A 2 -6.90 -0.11 -36.12
C THR A 2 -6.44 1.23 -35.57
N ARG A 3 -6.67 1.49 -34.27
CA ARG A 3 -6.13 2.65 -33.55
C ARG A 3 -4.61 2.66 -33.73
N SER A 4 -4.08 3.63 -34.46
CA SER A 4 -2.65 3.87 -34.57
C SER A 4 -2.07 4.20 -33.20
N GLY A 5 -1.25 3.30 -32.65
CA GLY A 5 0.08 3.56 -32.08
C GLY A 5 0.29 4.70 -31.06
N MET A 6 -0.72 5.23 -30.37
CA MET A 6 -0.46 6.12 -29.25
C MET A 6 0.02 5.29 -28.05
N ARG A 7 1.31 5.42 -27.69
CA ARG A 7 1.85 4.85 -26.45
C ARG A 7 1.00 5.30 -25.26
N ARG A 8 0.59 4.34 -24.41
CA ARG A 8 -0.11 4.65 -23.17
C ARG A 8 0.81 5.49 -22.28
N PRO A 9 0.30 6.51 -21.58
CA PRO A 9 1.11 7.25 -20.62
C PRO A 9 1.64 6.32 -19.53
N ALA A 10 2.92 6.44 -19.24
CA ALA A 10 3.56 5.72 -18.14
C ALA A 10 3.12 6.33 -16.80
N LEU A 11 2.82 5.49 -15.82
CA LEU A 11 2.36 5.90 -14.49
C LEU A 11 3.07 5.07 -13.41
N ASN A 12 3.55 5.74 -12.37
CA ASN A 12 3.98 5.06 -11.14
C ASN A 12 2.80 4.93 -10.17
N LEU A 13 2.84 3.91 -9.32
CA LEU A 13 1.89 3.72 -8.24
C LEU A 13 2.62 3.80 -6.89
N ALA A 14 2.06 4.54 -5.94
CA ALA A 14 2.51 4.51 -4.55
C ALA A 14 1.34 4.00 -3.71
N LEU A 15 1.46 2.76 -3.23
CA LEU A 15 0.37 2.00 -2.60
C LEU A 15 0.57 1.97 -1.09
N GLN A 16 -0.26 2.69 -0.36
CA GLN A 16 -0.22 2.70 1.09
C GLN A 16 -0.68 1.36 1.67
N GLY A 17 0.00 0.92 2.72
CA GLY A 17 -0.40 -0.20 3.57
C GLY A 17 -1.51 0.16 4.56
N GLY A 18 -2.39 -0.79 4.86
CA GLY A 18 -3.51 -0.61 5.78
C GLY A 18 -4.17 -1.91 6.24
N GLY A 19 -3.43 -3.03 6.23
CA GLY A 19 -3.99 -4.35 6.53
C GLY A 19 -5.14 -4.73 5.59
N ALA A 20 -6.26 -5.18 6.14
CA ALA A 20 -7.48 -5.52 5.40
C ALA A 20 -8.02 -4.35 4.55
N HIS A 21 -7.75 -3.09 4.94
CA HIS A 21 -8.12 -1.93 4.12
C HIS A 21 -7.39 -1.89 2.78
N GLY A 22 -6.32 -2.68 2.60
CA GLY A 22 -5.70 -2.91 1.30
C GLY A 22 -6.65 -3.45 0.23
N ALA A 23 -7.80 -4.02 0.60
CA ALA A 23 -8.86 -4.39 -0.35
C ALA A 23 -9.46 -3.18 -1.08
N PHE A 24 -9.43 -1.99 -0.47
CA PHE A 24 -9.74 -0.75 -1.19
C PHE A 24 -8.74 -0.52 -2.33
N THR A 25 -7.44 -0.71 -2.07
CA THR A 25 -6.41 -0.62 -3.12
C THR A 25 -6.61 -1.70 -4.19
N TRP A 26 -7.03 -2.92 -3.85
CA TRP A 26 -7.43 -3.93 -4.84
C TRP A 26 -8.49 -3.37 -5.79
N GLY A 27 -9.55 -2.76 -5.25
CA GLY A 27 -10.57 -2.11 -6.05
C GLY A 27 -10.03 -1.02 -6.98
N VAL A 28 -9.15 -0.17 -6.46
CA VAL A 28 -8.49 0.88 -7.26
C VAL A 28 -7.72 0.26 -8.42
N LEU A 29 -6.88 -0.73 -8.15
CA LEU A 29 -6.07 -1.41 -9.17
C LEU A 29 -6.95 -2.13 -10.19
N ASP A 30 -8.04 -2.77 -9.76
CA ASP A 30 -8.96 -3.49 -10.65
C ASP A 30 -9.59 -2.54 -11.69
N ALA A 31 -10.02 -1.35 -11.27
CA ALA A 31 -10.56 -0.32 -12.17
C ALA A 31 -9.49 0.30 -13.08
N LEU A 32 -8.29 0.56 -12.57
CA LEU A 32 -7.19 1.08 -13.39
C LEU A 32 -6.75 0.08 -14.47
N LEU A 33 -6.63 -1.21 -14.12
CA LEU A 33 -6.30 -2.29 -15.03
C LEU A 33 -7.39 -2.48 -16.10
N GLU A 34 -8.66 -2.44 -15.70
CA GLU A 34 -9.81 -2.50 -16.62
C GLU A 34 -9.84 -1.34 -17.63
N SER A 35 -9.41 -0.15 -17.21
CA SER A 35 -9.38 1.02 -18.09
C SER A 35 -8.38 0.89 -19.24
N GLU A 36 -7.33 0.09 -19.04
CA GLU A 36 -6.18 -0.06 -19.95
C GLU A 36 -5.56 1.28 -20.42
N ARG A 37 -5.72 2.36 -19.64
CA ARG A 37 -5.26 3.70 -20.04
C ARG A 37 -3.78 3.96 -19.79
N PHE A 38 -3.13 3.17 -18.93
CA PHE A 38 -1.80 3.44 -18.41
C PHE A 38 -0.88 2.23 -18.53
N ASP A 39 0.41 2.51 -18.72
CA ASP A 39 1.48 1.52 -18.54
C ASP A 39 2.14 1.75 -17.19
N PHE A 40 2.09 0.77 -16.28
CA PHE A 40 2.70 0.91 -14.97
C PHE A 40 4.22 0.75 -15.05
N ALA A 41 4.95 1.81 -14.72
CA ALA A 41 6.42 1.83 -14.82
C ALA A 41 7.09 1.37 -13.52
N ALA A 42 6.63 1.86 -12.38
CA ALA A 42 7.13 1.51 -11.07
C ALA A 42 6.02 1.53 -10.01
N ILE A 43 6.15 0.70 -8.98
CA ILE A 43 5.20 0.55 -7.88
C ILE A 43 5.98 0.52 -6.57
N SER A 44 5.67 1.46 -5.69
CA SER A 44 6.15 1.45 -4.30
C SER A 44 5.03 0.96 -3.40
N GLY A 45 5.34 0.11 -2.44
CA GLY A 45 4.35 -0.44 -1.53
C GLY A 45 4.93 -0.84 -0.18
N SER A 46 4.09 -0.74 0.85
CA SER A 46 4.35 -1.30 2.18
C SER A 46 3.15 -2.11 2.64
N SER A 47 3.37 -3.18 3.40
CA SER A 47 2.31 -4.00 3.98
C SER A 47 1.34 -4.52 2.91
N ALA A 48 0.03 -4.35 3.09
CA ALA A 48 -0.97 -4.69 2.08
C ALA A 48 -0.73 -4.01 0.71
N GLY A 49 -0.10 -2.82 0.68
CA GLY A 49 0.31 -2.15 -0.55
C GLY A 49 1.42 -2.90 -1.29
N ALA A 50 2.36 -3.51 -0.55
CA ALA A 50 3.42 -4.36 -1.11
C ALA A 50 2.86 -5.65 -1.72
N ILE A 51 1.88 -6.27 -1.04
CA ILE A 51 1.19 -7.47 -1.52
C ILE A 51 0.44 -7.16 -2.82
N ASN A 52 -0.34 -6.07 -2.84
CA ASN A 52 -1.05 -5.62 -4.05
C ASN A 52 -0.08 -5.31 -5.20
N ALA A 53 1.07 -4.69 -4.92
CA ALA A 53 2.11 -4.41 -5.92
C ALA A 53 2.66 -5.70 -6.54
N ALA A 54 2.98 -6.70 -5.71
CA ALA A 54 3.50 -7.98 -6.16
C ALA A 54 2.46 -8.77 -6.97
N LEU A 55 1.20 -8.82 -6.52
CA LEU A 55 0.11 -9.49 -7.26
C LEU A 55 -0.14 -8.84 -8.62
N LEU A 56 -0.18 -7.51 -8.68
CA LEU A 56 -0.35 -6.78 -9.94
C LEU A 56 0.80 -7.09 -10.90
N ALA A 57 2.05 -6.99 -10.44
CA ALA A 57 3.21 -7.24 -11.29
C ALA A 57 3.27 -8.70 -11.76
N CYS A 58 3.05 -9.65 -10.86
CA CYS A 58 3.05 -11.08 -11.15
C CYS A 58 1.94 -11.43 -12.15
N GLY A 59 0.70 -11.05 -11.86
CA GLY A 59 -0.42 -11.33 -12.77
C GLY A 59 -0.29 -10.62 -14.11
N SER A 60 0.31 -9.41 -14.15
CA SER A 60 0.60 -8.72 -15.41
C SER A 60 1.58 -9.49 -16.28
N SER A 61 2.60 -10.12 -15.68
CA SER A 61 3.58 -10.93 -16.42
C SER A 61 2.98 -12.20 -17.03
N GLN A 62 1.91 -12.73 -16.42
CA GLN A 62 1.27 -13.99 -16.83
C GLN A 62 0.10 -13.79 -17.81
N GLY A 63 -0.61 -12.67 -17.73
CA GLY A 63 -1.83 -12.45 -18.52
C GLY A 63 -2.19 -10.99 -18.76
N GLY A 64 -1.22 -10.08 -18.68
CA GLY A 64 -1.45 -8.65 -18.84
C GLY A 64 -2.47 -8.10 -17.82
N PRO A 65 -3.26 -7.06 -18.18
CA PRO A 65 -4.24 -6.48 -17.28
C PRO A 65 -5.24 -7.50 -16.71
N GLY A 66 -5.74 -8.43 -17.53
CA GLY A 66 -6.65 -9.48 -17.08
C GLY A 66 -6.03 -10.45 -16.08
N GLY A 67 -4.77 -10.85 -16.30
CA GLY A 67 -4.01 -11.68 -15.37
C GLY A 67 -3.79 -11.02 -14.01
N ALA A 68 -3.47 -9.72 -14.01
CA ALA A 68 -3.32 -8.93 -12.79
C ALA A 68 -4.63 -8.80 -11.98
N ARG A 69 -5.75 -8.52 -12.65
CA ARG A 69 -7.07 -8.46 -12.01
C ARG A 69 -7.44 -9.80 -11.35
N ALA A 70 -7.26 -10.89 -12.09
CA ALA A 70 -7.54 -12.22 -11.60
C ALA A 70 -6.61 -12.63 -10.44
N ALA A 71 -5.34 -12.22 -10.45
CA ALA A 71 -4.42 -12.46 -9.34
C ALA A 71 -4.84 -11.74 -8.05
N LEU A 72 -5.23 -10.46 -8.17
CA LEU A 72 -5.75 -9.71 -7.03
C LEU A 72 -7.03 -10.35 -6.48
N GLU A 73 -7.98 -10.70 -7.34
CA GLU A 73 -9.25 -11.33 -6.93
C GLU A 73 -9.04 -12.67 -6.21
N ARG A 74 -8.22 -13.56 -6.79
CA ARG A 74 -7.91 -14.85 -6.16
C ARG A 74 -7.29 -14.69 -4.78
N PHE A 75 -6.35 -13.75 -4.63
CA PHE A 75 -5.66 -13.54 -3.36
C PHE A 75 -6.61 -13.02 -2.28
N TRP A 76 -7.33 -11.94 -2.57
CA TRP A 76 -8.22 -11.31 -1.59
C TRP A 76 -9.41 -12.19 -1.22
N THR A 77 -9.96 -12.96 -2.17
CA THR A 77 -11.02 -13.94 -1.89
C THR A 77 -10.49 -15.10 -1.02
N ALA A 78 -9.29 -15.61 -1.30
CA ALA A 78 -8.68 -16.66 -0.50
C ALA A 78 -8.38 -16.16 0.93
N LEU A 79 -7.74 -15.00 1.07
CA LEU A 79 -7.48 -14.37 2.36
C LEU A 79 -8.76 -14.19 3.18
N GLY A 80 -9.84 -13.73 2.54
CA GLY A 80 -11.16 -13.53 3.14
C GLY A 80 -11.86 -14.81 3.60
N SER A 81 -11.40 -15.98 3.16
CA SER A 81 -11.99 -17.29 3.42
C SER A 81 -11.14 -18.16 4.37
N HIS A 82 -9.93 -17.72 4.73
CA HIS A 82 -8.99 -18.52 5.52
C HIS A 82 -9.28 -18.51 7.03
N ILE A 83 -9.83 -17.42 7.54
CA ILE A 83 -10.18 -17.27 8.95
C ILE A 83 -11.70 -17.11 9.02
N PRO A 84 -12.41 -17.91 9.84
CA PRO A 84 -13.87 -17.81 9.99
C PRO A 84 -14.24 -16.56 10.80
N PHE A 85 -14.02 -15.38 10.22
CA PHE A 85 -14.26 -14.09 10.88
C PHE A 85 -15.75 -13.90 11.20
N GLU A 86 -16.66 -14.57 10.51
CA GLU A 86 -18.08 -14.64 10.86
C GLU A 86 -18.33 -15.04 12.34
N TRP A 87 -17.43 -15.81 12.96
CA TRP A 87 -17.57 -16.24 14.37
C TRP A 87 -16.83 -15.31 15.34
N LEU A 88 -15.91 -14.49 14.83
CA LEU A 88 -15.06 -13.57 15.61
C LEU A 88 -15.56 -12.13 15.56
N THR A 89 -16.48 -11.82 14.65
CA THR A 89 -16.98 -10.47 14.40
C THR A 89 -18.43 -10.31 14.79
N MET A 90 -18.84 -9.05 14.95
CA MET A 90 -20.23 -8.63 15.11
C MET A 90 -20.46 -7.36 14.28
N GLY A 91 -21.72 -7.01 14.06
CA GLY A 91 -22.08 -5.86 13.23
C GLY A 91 -21.94 -6.15 11.74
N LEU A 92 -22.42 -5.23 10.91
CA LEU A 92 -22.37 -5.30 9.46
C LEU A 92 -21.96 -3.94 8.90
N GLY A 93 -21.42 -3.92 7.69
CA GLY A 93 -21.06 -2.66 7.04
C GLY A 93 -20.02 -1.89 7.84
N ASP A 94 -20.33 -0.64 8.19
CA ASP A 94 -19.42 0.29 8.90
C ASP A 94 -19.32 -0.02 10.40
N ASP A 95 -20.31 -0.74 10.95
CA ASP A 95 -20.35 -1.15 12.35
C ASP A 95 -19.60 -2.48 12.61
N LEU A 96 -18.92 -3.03 11.59
CA LEU A 96 -18.17 -4.26 11.71
C LEU A 96 -17.05 -4.11 12.75
N ALA A 97 -17.03 -5.04 13.70
CA ALA A 97 -16.14 -5.01 14.85
C ALA A 97 -15.84 -6.44 15.33
N PHE A 98 -14.78 -6.61 16.13
CA PHE A 98 -14.59 -7.87 16.86
C PHE A 98 -15.67 -8.02 17.93
N ASN A 99 -16.13 -9.27 18.12
CA ASN A 99 -17.00 -9.59 19.25
C ASN A 99 -16.24 -9.42 20.59
N PRO A 100 -16.91 -9.29 21.76
CA PRO A 100 -16.25 -8.88 22.99
C PRO A 100 -15.24 -9.92 23.47
N LEU A 101 -15.53 -11.21 23.21
CA LEU A 101 -14.65 -12.32 23.52
C LEU A 101 -13.38 -12.29 22.64
N ALA A 102 -13.53 -12.12 21.32
CA ALA A 102 -12.42 -12.00 20.39
C ALA A 102 -11.54 -10.78 20.73
N ARG A 103 -12.15 -9.64 21.08
CA ARG A 103 -11.43 -8.44 21.51
C ARG A 103 -10.66 -8.68 22.82
N MET A 104 -11.22 -9.43 23.77
CA MET A 104 -10.52 -9.82 25.00
C MET A 104 -9.33 -10.73 24.70
N MET A 105 -9.51 -11.74 23.85
CA MET A 105 -8.44 -12.65 23.43
C MET A 105 -7.29 -11.90 22.74
N LEU A 106 -7.61 -10.99 21.81
CA LEU A 106 -6.62 -10.18 21.08
C LEU A 106 -5.85 -9.23 22.01
N ARG A 107 -6.50 -8.69 23.04
CA ARG A 107 -5.80 -7.88 24.06
C ARG A 107 -4.87 -8.73 24.89
N PHE A 108 -5.33 -9.93 25.28
CA PHE A 108 -4.52 -10.85 26.05
C PHE A 108 -3.30 -11.34 25.25
N SER A 109 -3.45 -11.55 23.93
CA SER A 109 -2.33 -11.99 23.09
C SER A 109 -1.18 -10.99 23.01
N GLN A 110 -1.45 -9.68 23.18
CA GLN A 110 -0.42 -8.64 23.17
C GLN A 110 0.51 -8.66 24.41
N TRP A 111 0.18 -9.43 25.45
CA TRP A 111 1.01 -9.57 26.66
C TRP A 111 2.11 -10.62 26.50
N PHE A 112 2.11 -11.34 25.38
CA PHE A 112 3.06 -12.38 25.07
C PHE A 112 3.67 -12.10 23.70
N ALA A 113 4.88 -12.59 23.47
CA ALA A 113 5.50 -12.56 22.16
C ALA A 113 4.83 -13.58 21.22
N PRO A 114 4.80 -13.33 19.90
CA PRO A 114 4.15 -14.24 18.93
C PRO A 114 4.61 -15.70 19.03
N HIS A 115 5.89 -15.94 19.34
CA HIS A 115 6.46 -17.29 19.48
C HIS A 115 5.94 -18.07 20.70
N GLU A 116 5.34 -17.41 21.68
CA GLU A 116 4.74 -18.05 22.85
C GLU A 116 3.38 -18.67 22.53
N PHE A 117 2.65 -18.13 21.54
CA PHE A 117 1.34 -18.63 21.12
C PHE A 117 1.34 -19.37 19.78
N ASN A 118 2.32 -19.12 18.92
CA ASN A 118 2.48 -19.81 17.63
C ASN A 118 3.88 -20.45 17.51
N PRO A 119 4.23 -21.43 18.36
CA PRO A 119 5.57 -22.03 18.36
C PRO A 119 5.92 -22.75 17.06
N LEU A 120 4.91 -23.13 16.25
CA LEU A 120 5.07 -23.82 14.98
C LEU A 120 5.10 -22.87 13.76
N ASP A 121 5.04 -21.55 13.97
CA ASP A 121 4.99 -20.52 12.92
C ASP A 121 3.96 -20.82 11.81
N HIS A 122 2.75 -21.23 12.20
CA HIS A 122 1.65 -21.40 11.26
C HIS A 122 1.24 -20.04 10.69
N ASN A 123 1.65 -19.75 9.46
CA ASN A 123 1.43 -18.48 8.80
C ASN A 123 0.58 -18.67 7.52
N PRO A 124 -0.76 -18.46 7.60
CA PRO A 124 -1.63 -18.63 6.44
C PRO A 124 -1.30 -17.66 5.30
N LEU A 125 -0.82 -16.45 5.64
CA LEU A 125 -0.38 -15.48 4.65
C LEU A 125 0.87 -15.97 3.90
N ARG A 126 1.84 -16.59 4.59
CA ARG A 126 3.02 -17.21 3.94
C ARG A 126 2.59 -18.20 2.87
N ARG A 127 1.68 -19.11 3.24
CA ARG A 127 1.17 -20.15 2.33
C ARG A 127 0.50 -19.53 1.11
N LEU A 128 -0.40 -18.57 1.31
CA LEU A 128 -1.06 -17.85 0.22
C LEU A 128 -0.08 -17.17 -0.73
N LEU A 129 0.91 -16.46 -0.18
CA LEU A 129 1.91 -15.77 -0.98
C LEU A 129 2.78 -16.75 -1.78
N GLN A 130 3.16 -17.88 -1.21
CA GLN A 130 3.90 -18.94 -1.91
C GLN A 130 3.09 -19.61 -3.02
N GLU A 131 1.80 -19.84 -2.79
CA GLU A 131 0.92 -20.51 -3.76
C GLU A 131 0.51 -19.58 -4.91
N GLN A 132 0.42 -18.26 -4.67
CA GLN A 132 -0.19 -17.33 -5.63
C GLN A 132 0.80 -16.34 -6.28
N ILE A 133 2.03 -16.23 -5.79
CA ILE A 133 3.03 -15.31 -6.36
C ILE A 133 4.20 -16.12 -6.94
N ASP A 134 4.39 -15.99 -8.25
CA ASP A 134 5.57 -16.46 -8.95
C ASP A 134 6.69 -15.40 -8.83
N PHE A 135 7.59 -15.61 -7.86
CA PHE A 135 8.69 -14.70 -7.60
C PHE A 135 9.75 -14.72 -8.71
N ASP A 136 9.88 -15.81 -9.48
CA ASP A 136 10.78 -15.86 -10.63
C ASP A 136 10.25 -14.96 -11.76
N ALA A 137 8.94 -14.99 -12.00
CA ALA A 137 8.29 -14.08 -12.94
C ALA A 137 8.45 -12.60 -12.52
N LEU A 138 8.34 -12.29 -11.23
CA LEU A 138 8.58 -10.94 -10.70
C LEU A 138 10.02 -10.44 -10.92
N ARG A 139 11.00 -11.35 -10.85
CA ARG A 139 12.41 -11.06 -11.13
C ARG A 139 12.69 -10.89 -12.62
N ALA A 140 11.96 -11.61 -13.47
CA ALA A 140 12.18 -11.64 -14.92
C ALA A 140 11.74 -10.35 -15.65
N GLY A 141 10.73 -9.63 -15.16
CA GLY A 141 10.28 -8.40 -15.80
C GLY A 141 9.07 -7.72 -15.16
N GLY A 142 8.44 -6.81 -15.91
CA GLY A 142 7.28 -6.03 -15.46
C GLY A 142 7.64 -4.68 -14.83
N PRO A 143 6.69 -4.05 -14.11
CA PRO A 143 6.95 -2.79 -13.41
C PRO A 143 8.05 -2.97 -12.35
N ARG A 144 8.80 -1.90 -12.11
CA ARG A 144 9.77 -1.87 -11.01
C ARG A 144 9.05 -1.87 -9.68
N LEU A 145 9.42 -2.77 -8.79
CA LEU A 145 8.87 -2.87 -7.44
C LEU A 145 9.84 -2.27 -6.44
N ALA A 146 9.31 -1.47 -5.52
CA ALA A 146 10.03 -0.90 -4.38
C ALA A 146 9.25 -1.24 -3.11
N ILE A 147 9.64 -2.35 -2.47
CA ILE A 147 8.92 -2.87 -1.30
C ILE A 147 9.63 -2.43 -0.03
N ALA A 148 8.92 -1.66 0.81
CA ALA A 148 9.45 -1.14 2.06
C ALA A 148 9.37 -2.18 3.18
N ALA A 149 10.44 -2.29 3.96
CA ALA A 149 10.47 -2.97 5.25
C ALA A 149 11.31 -2.15 6.24
N THR A 150 11.05 -2.31 7.54
CA THR A 150 11.76 -1.61 8.60
C THR A 150 12.75 -2.55 9.25
N HIS A 151 14.04 -2.19 9.22
CA HIS A 151 15.07 -2.95 9.94
C HIS A 151 14.89 -2.76 11.46
N VAL A 152 14.68 -3.85 12.19
CA VAL A 152 14.20 -3.80 13.59
C VAL A 152 15.21 -3.13 14.50
N ASN A 153 16.49 -3.52 14.41
CA ASN A 153 17.50 -3.07 15.36
C ASN A 153 17.92 -1.60 15.17
N SER A 154 17.58 -0.97 14.05
CA SER A 154 17.99 0.40 13.74
C SER A 154 16.86 1.34 13.34
N GLY A 155 15.63 0.84 13.18
CA GLY A 155 14.49 1.60 12.64
C GLY A 155 14.69 2.12 11.21
N ARG A 156 15.68 1.61 10.46
CA ARG A 156 16.03 2.13 9.14
C ARG A 156 15.15 1.51 8.07
N LEU A 157 14.74 2.33 7.10
CA LEU A 157 14.08 1.87 5.88
C LEU A 157 15.03 0.98 5.07
N LYS A 158 14.55 -0.20 4.70
CA LYS A 158 15.10 -1.05 3.64
C LYS A 158 14.07 -1.12 2.52
N VAL A 159 14.52 -0.84 1.29
CA VAL A 159 13.70 -0.99 0.09
C VAL A 159 14.22 -2.17 -0.71
N PHE A 160 13.36 -3.16 -0.96
CA PHE A 160 13.66 -4.32 -1.78
C PHE A 160 13.16 -4.12 -3.22
N GLY A 161 14.06 -4.30 -4.19
CA GLY A 161 13.75 -4.33 -5.62
C GLY A 161 13.29 -5.70 -6.09
N ASN A 162 12.83 -5.80 -7.34
CA ASN A 162 12.37 -7.05 -7.98
C ASN A 162 13.35 -8.21 -7.74
N GLU A 163 14.65 -7.97 -7.92
CA GLU A 163 15.72 -8.97 -7.83
C GLU A 163 15.82 -9.65 -6.47
N SER A 164 15.38 -8.96 -5.41
CA SER A 164 15.46 -9.45 -4.02
C SER A 164 14.12 -9.97 -3.51
N LEU A 165 13.05 -9.94 -4.33
CA LEU A 165 11.72 -10.31 -3.84
C LEU A 165 11.63 -11.80 -3.55
N SER A 166 11.12 -12.10 -2.36
CA SER A 166 10.80 -13.43 -1.89
C SER A 166 9.52 -13.35 -1.04
N VAL A 167 9.00 -14.52 -0.65
CA VAL A 167 7.90 -14.57 0.32
C VAL A 167 8.28 -13.87 1.62
N ASP A 168 9.53 -14.02 2.08
CA ASP A 168 9.99 -13.41 3.33
C ASP A 168 10.03 -11.89 3.23
N VAL A 169 10.40 -11.32 2.08
CA VAL A 169 10.34 -9.86 1.87
C VAL A 169 8.91 -9.34 1.98
N LEU A 170 7.93 -10.02 1.40
CA LEU A 170 6.53 -9.61 1.49
C LEU A 170 5.97 -9.78 2.91
N LEU A 171 6.34 -10.86 3.60
CA LEU A 171 5.98 -11.07 5.00
C LEU A 171 6.63 -10.03 5.92
N ALA A 172 7.90 -9.71 5.72
CA ALA A 172 8.59 -8.65 6.45
C ALA A 172 7.88 -7.31 6.24
N SER A 173 7.51 -6.97 5.01
CA SER A 173 6.77 -5.75 4.69
C SER A 173 5.39 -5.68 5.35
N ALA A 174 4.79 -6.81 5.73
CA ALA A 174 3.49 -6.91 6.41
C ALA A 174 3.58 -7.40 7.88
N CYS A 175 4.79 -7.39 8.47
CA CYS A 175 5.03 -7.96 9.79
C CYS A 175 4.71 -6.95 10.91
N LEU A 176 3.52 -7.08 11.50
CA LEU A 176 3.15 -6.34 12.71
C LEU A 176 3.73 -7.05 13.95
N PRO A 177 4.60 -6.41 14.75
CA PRO A 177 5.39 -7.07 15.79
C PRO A 177 4.57 -7.69 16.93
N THR A 178 3.34 -7.20 17.16
CA THR A 178 2.43 -7.73 18.18
C THR A 178 1.60 -8.93 17.70
N LEU A 179 1.68 -9.27 16.40
CA LEU A 179 0.85 -10.30 15.78
C LEU A 179 1.66 -11.35 15.02
N HIS A 180 2.82 -10.97 14.48
CA HIS A 180 3.63 -11.81 13.61
C HIS A 180 5.04 -11.98 14.17
N HIS A 181 5.63 -13.15 13.92
CA HIS A 181 7.04 -13.39 14.21
C HIS A 181 7.90 -12.44 13.37
N THR A 182 8.93 -11.87 14.00
CA THR A 182 9.93 -11.07 13.30
C THR A 182 10.51 -11.88 12.15
N VAL A 183 10.49 -11.32 10.95
CA VAL A 183 11.01 -11.98 9.76
C VAL A 183 12.50 -11.69 9.62
N VAL A 184 13.30 -12.73 9.43
CA VAL A 184 14.75 -12.61 9.26
C VAL A 184 15.10 -12.86 7.80
N ILE A 185 15.80 -11.92 7.18
CA ILE A 185 16.25 -11.98 5.79
C ILE A 185 17.76 -11.75 5.79
N ASP A 186 18.52 -12.69 5.25
CA ASP A 186 19.99 -12.63 5.21
C ASP A 186 20.63 -12.38 6.59
N GLY A 187 20.02 -12.94 7.65
CA GLY A 187 20.49 -12.79 9.04
C GLY A 187 20.03 -11.52 9.76
N GLU A 188 19.35 -10.60 9.07
CA GLU A 188 18.89 -9.33 9.65
C GLU A 188 17.37 -9.33 9.93
N PRO A 189 16.91 -8.77 11.06
CA PRO A 189 15.49 -8.74 11.43
C PRO A 189 14.73 -7.59 10.80
N TYR A 190 13.52 -7.87 10.31
CA TYR A 190 12.63 -6.90 9.65
C TYR A 190 11.18 -6.95 10.14
N TRP A 191 10.57 -5.77 10.22
CA TRP A 191 9.14 -5.54 10.47
C TRP A 191 8.50 -4.75 9.32
N ASP A 192 7.19 -4.52 9.43
CA ASP A 192 6.38 -3.79 8.45
C ASP A 192 7.06 -2.48 8.02
N GLY A 193 7.07 -2.21 6.72
CA GLY A 193 7.63 -0.98 6.16
C GLY A 193 6.90 0.28 6.66
N GLY A 194 5.69 0.11 7.18
CA GLY A 194 4.84 1.12 7.81
C GLY A 194 5.59 2.04 8.76
N TYR A 195 6.46 1.46 9.59
CA TYR A 195 7.24 2.19 10.59
C TYR A 195 8.33 3.10 10.02
N SER A 196 8.70 2.95 8.75
CA SER A 196 9.80 3.71 8.12
C SER A 196 9.44 4.39 6.79
N ALA A 197 8.49 3.87 6.01
CA ALA A 197 7.91 4.54 4.84
C ALA A 197 6.59 3.87 4.36
N ASN A 198 5.51 4.66 4.22
CA ASN A 198 4.19 4.13 3.87
C ASN A 198 3.31 5.06 3.01
N PRO A 199 3.42 5.01 1.67
CA PRO A 199 4.44 4.33 0.87
C PRO A 199 5.74 5.15 0.76
N ALA A 200 6.83 4.53 0.31
CA ALA A 200 8.10 5.24 0.03
C ALA A 200 8.06 5.94 -1.34
N LEU A 201 8.31 7.24 -1.41
CA LEU A 201 8.21 8.00 -2.67
C LEU A 201 9.55 8.17 -3.39
N LEU A 202 10.64 8.36 -2.66
CA LEU A 202 11.98 8.55 -3.21
C LEU A 202 12.42 7.43 -4.16
N PRO A 203 12.13 6.13 -3.92
CA PRO A 203 12.47 5.08 -4.89
C PRO A 203 11.86 5.31 -6.28
N LEU A 204 10.65 5.85 -6.34
CA LEU A 204 9.96 6.18 -7.60
C LEU A 204 10.62 7.34 -8.33
N LEU A 205 11.35 8.20 -7.64
CA LEU A 205 12.08 9.32 -8.24
C LEU A 205 13.56 8.99 -8.50
N ALA A 206 14.10 7.97 -7.85
CA ALA A 206 15.51 7.60 -7.96
C ALA A 206 15.81 6.79 -9.24
N ASP A 207 14.92 5.87 -9.63
CA ASP A 207 15.09 5.06 -10.85
C ASP A 207 14.76 5.87 -12.11
N ARG A 208 15.62 5.75 -13.14
CA ARG A 208 15.44 6.39 -14.45
C ARG A 208 14.33 5.75 -15.29
N ARG A 209 13.90 4.53 -14.94
CA ARG A 209 12.80 3.81 -15.59
C ARG A 209 11.42 4.21 -15.08
N SER A 210 11.36 4.88 -13.93
CA SER A 210 10.11 5.39 -13.39
C SER A 210 9.51 6.48 -14.26
N ALA A 211 8.18 6.57 -14.26
CA ALA A 211 7.45 7.65 -14.89
C ALA A 211 7.64 8.97 -14.14
N ALA A 212 7.34 10.09 -14.81
CA ALA A 212 7.25 11.40 -14.14
C ALA A 212 5.96 11.53 -13.30
N ASP A 213 4.90 10.82 -13.68
CA ASP A 213 3.61 10.84 -13.00
C ASP A 213 3.54 9.72 -11.96
N THR A 214 3.10 10.05 -10.75
CA THR A 214 2.86 9.09 -9.66
C THR A 214 1.45 9.25 -9.12
N LEU A 215 0.69 8.16 -9.11
CA LEU A 215 -0.61 8.07 -8.45
C LEU A 215 -0.43 7.53 -7.03
N LEU A 216 -0.78 8.35 -6.05
CA LEU A 216 -0.84 7.97 -4.65
C LEU A 216 -2.19 7.30 -4.38
N VAL A 217 -2.18 6.13 -3.77
CA VAL A 217 -3.39 5.47 -3.25
C VAL A 217 -3.26 5.44 -1.73
N LEU A 218 -3.99 6.35 -1.07
CA LEU A 218 -3.91 6.54 0.38
C LEU A 218 -5.12 5.90 1.07
N LEU A 219 -4.86 5.20 2.16
CA LEU A 219 -5.86 4.47 2.96
C LEU A 219 -6.09 5.13 4.32
N ALA A 220 -5.04 5.74 4.88
CA ALA A 220 -5.13 6.36 6.19
C ALA A 220 -5.91 7.67 6.14
N PRO A 221 -6.73 7.97 7.16
CA PRO A 221 -7.40 9.25 7.26
C PRO A 221 -6.36 10.36 7.39
N ARG A 222 -6.56 11.44 6.63
CA ARG A 222 -5.67 12.62 6.66
C ARG A 222 -5.95 13.54 7.83
N GLN A 223 -7.15 13.46 8.39
CA GLN A 223 -7.54 14.17 9.59
C GLN A 223 -8.37 13.25 10.48
N TYR A 224 -8.07 13.26 11.77
CA TYR A 224 -8.84 12.53 12.75
C TYR A 224 -9.92 13.42 13.35
N ALA A 225 -11.17 12.93 13.37
CA ALA A 225 -12.32 13.72 13.80
C ALA A 225 -12.33 14.04 15.31
N ARG A 226 -11.75 13.17 16.15
CA ARG A 226 -11.83 13.30 17.63
C ARG A 226 -10.50 12.99 18.31
N MET A 227 -10.30 13.60 19.48
CA MET A 227 -9.18 13.31 20.38
C MET A 227 -9.37 11.92 21.02
N PRO A 228 -8.32 11.07 21.07
CA PRO A 228 -8.42 9.78 21.76
C PRO A 228 -8.43 9.99 23.28
N HIS A 229 -9.34 9.31 23.99
CA HIS A 229 -9.47 9.43 25.45
C HIS A 229 -9.17 8.11 26.20
N GLY A 230 -9.35 6.95 25.55
CA GLY A 230 -9.09 5.65 26.15
C GLY A 230 -7.76 5.03 25.71
N ALA A 231 -7.17 4.16 26.55
CA ALA A 231 -5.88 3.50 26.25
C ALA A 231 -5.85 2.81 24.88
N ALA A 232 -6.93 2.11 24.50
CA ALA A 232 -7.02 1.47 23.19
C ALA A 232 -7.02 2.49 22.02
N GLN A 233 -7.74 3.60 22.16
CA GLN A 233 -7.78 4.67 21.16
C GLN A 233 -6.44 5.41 21.06
N ILE A 234 -5.75 5.59 22.20
CA ILE A 234 -4.42 6.20 22.26
C ILE A 234 -3.41 5.29 21.56
N GLY A 235 -3.44 3.99 21.84
CA GLY A 235 -2.57 3.01 21.17
C GLY A 235 -2.79 2.96 19.67
N GLU A 236 -4.05 2.93 19.22
CA GLU A 236 -4.40 3.00 17.79
C GLU A 236 -3.86 4.29 17.17
N ARG A 237 -4.11 5.46 17.80
CA ARG A 237 -3.62 6.73 17.29
C ARG A 237 -2.10 6.78 17.22
N ALA A 238 -1.40 6.25 18.23
CA ALA A 238 0.06 6.22 18.26
C ALA A 238 0.62 5.37 17.12
N MET A 239 0.02 4.21 16.85
CA MET A 239 0.40 3.34 15.73
C MET A 239 0.14 4.00 14.38
N ASP A 240 -1.03 4.61 14.22
CA ASP A 240 -1.39 5.37 13.03
C ASP A 240 -0.39 6.51 12.76
N ILE A 241 -0.03 7.29 13.78
CA ILE A 241 0.98 8.36 13.68
C ILE A 241 2.33 7.77 13.28
N ALA A 242 2.75 6.66 13.91
CA ALA A 242 4.02 6.01 13.58
C ALA A 242 4.06 5.57 12.10
N PHE A 243 2.93 5.13 11.54
CA PHE A 243 2.85 4.69 10.15
C PHE A 243 2.76 5.85 9.14
N GLN A 244 2.22 7.00 9.55
CA GLN A 244 2.04 8.15 8.67
C GLN A 244 3.20 9.15 8.73
N ALA A 245 3.84 9.32 9.89
CA ALA A 245 4.85 10.35 10.09
C ALA A 245 6.02 10.29 9.08
N PRO A 246 6.59 9.13 8.72
CA PRO A 246 7.66 9.08 7.73
C PRO A 246 7.22 9.54 6.35
N PHE A 247 6.02 9.13 5.92
CA PHE A 247 5.43 9.54 4.64
C PHE A 247 5.16 11.05 4.59
N LEU A 248 4.54 11.61 5.64
CA LEU A 248 4.30 13.06 5.73
C LEU A 248 5.61 13.86 5.69
N ARG A 249 6.66 13.35 6.36
CA ARG A 249 7.97 14.00 6.33
C ARG A 249 8.60 13.94 4.94
N GLU A 250 8.49 12.80 4.25
CA GLU A 250 8.98 12.64 2.88
C GLU A 250 8.24 13.58 1.91
N LEU A 251 6.92 13.71 2.04
CA LEU A 251 6.12 14.67 1.26
C LEU A 251 6.61 16.11 1.43
N GLN A 252 6.83 16.55 2.68
CA GLN A 252 7.32 17.91 2.99
C GLN A 252 8.69 18.16 2.34
N ILE A 253 9.63 17.22 2.49
CA ILE A 253 10.96 17.34 1.89
C ILE A 253 10.85 17.41 0.36
N LEU A 254 10.00 16.59 -0.25
CA LEU A 254 9.83 16.61 -1.71
C LEU A 254 9.19 17.90 -2.21
N ASP A 255 8.26 18.50 -1.46
CA ASP A 255 7.64 19.79 -1.78
C ASP A 255 8.66 20.94 -1.67
N GLU A 256 9.47 20.94 -0.60
CA GLU A 256 10.59 21.88 -0.41
C GLU A 256 11.64 21.74 -1.53
N LEU A 257 12.05 20.51 -1.85
CA LEU A 257 13.01 20.27 -2.92
C LEU A 257 12.45 20.71 -4.27
N LYS A 258 11.18 20.39 -4.56
CA LYS A 258 10.54 20.79 -5.82
C LYS A 258 10.46 22.31 -5.94
N SER A 259 9.98 23.01 -4.92
CA SER A 259 9.92 24.48 -4.91
C SER A 259 11.30 25.13 -5.02
N SER A 260 12.33 24.55 -4.40
CA SER A 260 13.72 25.03 -4.50
C SER A 260 14.37 24.80 -5.87
N THR A 261 13.76 23.98 -6.73
CA THR A 261 14.27 23.78 -8.09
C THR A 261 13.94 24.94 -9.02
N ASP A 262 12.92 25.75 -8.71
CA ASP A 262 12.49 26.88 -9.53
C ASP A 262 13.47 28.06 -9.39
N GLY A 263 13.91 28.63 -10.53
CA GLY A 263 14.82 29.77 -10.57
C GLY A 263 16.33 29.45 -10.52
N ARG A 264 16.75 28.18 -10.60
CA ARG A 264 18.18 27.82 -10.71
C ARG A 264 18.76 28.15 -12.08
N TRP A 265 19.92 28.82 -12.10
CA TRP A 265 20.65 29.21 -13.31
C TRP A 265 21.50 28.09 -13.92
N TRP A 266 21.84 27.05 -13.15
CA TRP A 266 22.59 25.89 -13.64
C TRP A 266 21.66 24.74 -14.11
N PRO A 267 22.10 23.91 -15.08
CA PRO A 267 21.29 22.80 -15.60
C PRO A 267 20.93 21.76 -14.54
N ARG A 268 19.68 21.32 -14.53
CA ARG A 268 19.21 20.23 -13.65
C ARG A 268 19.72 18.88 -14.17
N THR A 269 20.43 18.12 -13.33
CA THR A 269 20.94 16.78 -13.68
C THR A 269 20.48 15.72 -12.68
N GLY A 270 20.53 14.44 -13.08
CA GLY A 270 20.25 13.33 -12.17
C GLY A 270 18.84 13.38 -11.54
N ILE A 271 18.80 13.30 -10.20
CA ILE A 271 17.56 13.23 -9.42
C ILE A 271 16.85 14.59 -9.35
N ASP A 272 17.58 15.71 -9.35
CA ASP A 272 17.00 17.07 -9.32
C ASP A 272 16.06 17.30 -10.51
N ARG A 273 16.46 16.84 -11.70
CA ARG A 273 15.61 16.92 -12.89
C ARG A 273 14.33 16.09 -12.72
N ARG A 274 14.41 14.93 -12.06
CA ARG A 274 13.26 14.03 -11.85
C ARG A 274 12.31 14.61 -10.79
N ILE A 275 12.82 15.16 -9.70
CA ILE A 275 12.02 15.87 -8.69
C ILE A 275 11.30 17.08 -9.32
N ALA A 276 12.01 17.87 -10.12
CA ALA A 276 11.41 19.00 -10.83
C ALA A 276 10.31 18.57 -11.81
N ALA A 277 10.51 17.44 -12.51
CA ALA A 277 9.54 16.91 -13.46
C ALA A 277 8.39 16.10 -12.80
N ALA A 278 8.51 15.72 -11.53
CA ALA A 278 7.55 14.86 -10.85
C ALA A 278 6.15 15.47 -10.81
N ARG A 279 5.15 14.67 -11.16
CA ARG A 279 3.72 15.01 -11.15
C ARG A 279 2.97 14.05 -10.24
N TRP A 280 2.06 14.58 -9.45
CA TRP A 280 1.40 13.85 -8.37
C TRP A 280 -0.10 13.83 -8.57
N HIS A 281 -0.68 12.66 -8.40
CA HIS A 281 -2.10 12.37 -8.51
C HIS A 281 -2.55 11.58 -7.28
N LEU A 282 -3.85 11.58 -6.98
CA LEU A 282 -4.36 10.98 -5.75
C LEU A 282 -5.68 10.25 -5.99
N VAL A 283 -5.76 9.02 -5.48
CA VAL A 283 -7.02 8.40 -5.06
C VAL A 283 -7.03 8.37 -3.54
N ASP A 284 -7.93 9.14 -2.93
CA ASP A 284 -8.07 9.24 -1.48
C ASP A 284 -9.11 8.23 -0.97
N GLY A 285 -8.66 7.28 -0.14
CA GLY A 285 -9.53 6.32 0.53
C GLY A 285 -10.23 6.88 1.77
N ALA A 286 -9.81 8.04 2.30
CA ALA A 286 -10.35 8.59 3.54
C ALA A 286 -11.89 8.73 3.54
N PRO A 287 -12.58 9.16 2.47
CA PRO A 287 -14.04 9.25 2.46
C PRO A 287 -14.75 7.92 2.74
N ALA A 288 -14.16 6.80 2.32
CA ALA A 288 -14.73 5.47 2.54
C ALA A 288 -14.23 4.80 3.83
N LEU A 289 -13.03 5.16 4.30
CA LEU A 289 -12.33 4.42 5.36
C LEU A 289 -12.30 5.14 6.71
N ALA A 290 -12.40 6.48 6.74
CA ALA A 290 -12.18 7.26 7.96
C ALA A 290 -13.22 7.03 9.07
N GLN A 291 -14.41 6.54 8.72
CA GLN A 291 -15.49 6.25 9.68
C GLN A 291 -15.40 4.82 10.25
N LEU A 292 -14.54 3.97 9.69
CA LEU A 292 -14.42 2.59 10.11
C LEU A 292 -13.66 2.48 11.43
N HIS A 293 -14.06 1.52 12.27
CA HIS A 293 -13.34 1.19 13.48
C HIS A 293 -11.92 0.71 13.15
N GLY A 294 -10.91 1.14 13.91
CA GLY A 294 -9.53 0.81 13.61
C GLY A 294 -9.20 -0.68 13.56
N GLU A 295 -9.90 -1.47 14.38
CA GLU A 295 -9.75 -2.92 14.43
C GLU A 295 -10.16 -3.62 13.12
N THR A 296 -10.96 -2.96 12.26
CA THR A 296 -11.33 -3.49 10.93
C THR A 296 -10.12 -3.67 10.01
N ARG A 297 -8.99 -3.01 10.29
CA ARG A 297 -7.72 -3.24 9.57
C ARG A 297 -7.17 -4.66 9.76
N MET A 298 -7.62 -5.37 10.80
CA MET A 298 -7.25 -6.76 11.08
C MET A 298 -8.34 -7.78 10.67
N ILE A 299 -9.49 -7.31 10.17
CA ILE A 299 -10.64 -8.16 9.85
C ILE A 299 -10.62 -8.50 8.36
N ALA A 300 -10.10 -9.68 8.02
CA ALA A 300 -10.17 -10.21 6.66
C ALA A 300 -11.45 -11.03 6.45
N HIS A 301 -12.62 -10.39 6.60
CA HIS A 301 -13.93 -11.00 6.36
C HIS A 301 -14.37 -10.74 4.92
N LEU A 302 -14.62 -11.79 4.12
CA LEU A 302 -14.82 -11.66 2.67
C LEU A 302 -15.89 -10.63 2.25
N PRO A 303 -17.13 -10.63 2.78
CA PRO A 303 -18.13 -9.61 2.43
C PRO A 303 -17.66 -8.17 2.68
N PHE A 304 -16.88 -7.96 3.75
CA PHE A 304 -16.31 -6.65 4.06
C PHE A 304 -15.18 -6.28 3.08
N LEU A 305 -14.29 -7.22 2.75
CA LEU A 305 -13.24 -7.01 1.75
C LEU A 305 -13.82 -6.66 0.38
N LEU A 306 -14.89 -7.34 -0.04
CA LEU A 306 -15.59 -7.05 -1.31
C LEU A 306 -16.21 -5.64 -1.29
N ARG A 307 -16.80 -5.22 -0.17
CA ARG A 307 -17.32 -3.86 -0.02
C ARG A 307 -16.21 -2.81 -0.15
N LEU A 308 -15.05 -3.05 0.47
CA LEU A 308 -13.89 -2.16 0.35
C LEU A 308 -13.37 -2.11 -1.08
N ARG A 309 -13.30 -3.25 -1.77
CA ARG A 309 -12.98 -3.32 -3.20
C ARG A 309 -13.94 -2.46 -4.03
N ASP A 310 -15.24 -2.56 -3.79
CA ASP A 310 -16.22 -1.80 -4.58
C ASP A 310 -16.13 -0.29 -4.33
N ALA A 311 -15.84 0.11 -3.08
CA ALA A 311 -15.53 1.50 -2.75
C ALA A 311 -14.25 1.98 -3.47
N GLY A 312 -13.20 1.16 -3.51
CA GLY A 312 -11.96 1.46 -4.24
C GLY A 312 -12.17 1.59 -5.74
N ARG A 313 -12.97 0.70 -6.35
CA ARG A 313 -13.36 0.78 -7.76
C ARG A 313 -14.10 2.10 -8.04
N THR A 314 -15.05 2.46 -7.20
CA THR A 314 -15.81 3.72 -7.32
C THR A 314 -14.89 4.94 -7.28
N ALA A 315 -13.97 5.00 -6.32
CA ALA A 315 -13.01 6.10 -6.19
C ALA A 315 -12.07 6.20 -7.40
N ALA A 316 -11.57 5.07 -7.89
CA ALA A 316 -10.73 5.03 -9.09
C ALA A 316 -11.48 5.42 -10.36
N GLN A 317 -12.75 5.03 -10.50
CA GLN A 317 -13.59 5.43 -11.62
C GLN A 317 -13.85 6.94 -11.64
N ALA A 318 -14.09 7.54 -10.46
CA ALA A 318 -14.20 9.00 -10.33
C ALA A 318 -12.90 9.69 -10.77
N TRP A 319 -11.74 9.25 -10.26
CA TRP A 319 -10.44 9.78 -10.67
C TRP A 319 -10.16 9.59 -12.17
N LEU A 320 -10.55 8.45 -12.74
CA LEU A 320 -10.43 8.16 -14.19
C LEU A 320 -11.30 9.09 -15.05
N ALA A 321 -12.41 9.58 -14.53
CA ALA A 321 -13.31 10.50 -15.21
C ALA A 321 -12.82 11.95 -15.11
N GLU A 322 -12.33 12.36 -13.93
CA GLU A 322 -12.09 13.77 -13.59
C GLU A 322 -10.62 14.18 -13.79
N ASP A 323 -9.69 13.35 -13.33
CA ASP A 323 -8.28 13.74 -13.14
C ASP A 323 -7.28 12.99 -14.02
N ALA A 324 -7.63 11.81 -14.51
CA ALA A 324 -6.73 10.98 -15.34
C ALA A 324 -6.22 11.71 -16.59
N ALA A 325 -6.96 12.69 -17.11
CA ALA A 325 -6.53 13.52 -18.25
C ALA A 325 -5.33 14.43 -17.93
N ASN A 326 -5.02 14.65 -16.64
CA ASN A 326 -3.85 15.40 -16.19
C ASN A 326 -2.56 14.58 -16.28
N VAL A 327 -2.64 13.24 -16.28
CA VAL A 327 -1.46 12.37 -16.40
C VAL A 327 -0.72 12.64 -17.70
N GLY A 328 0.60 12.81 -17.62
CA GLY A 328 1.39 13.19 -18.78
C GLY A 328 1.43 14.70 -19.05
N ARG A 329 0.61 15.50 -18.36
CA ARG A 329 0.48 16.95 -18.56
C ARG A 329 0.87 17.76 -17.32
N ARG A 330 0.17 17.59 -16.19
CA ARG A 330 0.35 18.35 -14.94
C ARG A 330 -0.02 17.51 -13.71
N SER A 331 0.38 17.94 -12.52
CA SER A 331 -0.08 17.29 -11.28
C SER A 331 -1.59 17.51 -11.09
N GLY A 332 -2.30 16.48 -10.60
CA GLY A 332 -3.67 16.61 -10.09
C GLY A 332 -3.72 17.18 -8.67
N ILE A 333 -2.64 17.05 -7.90
CA ILE A 333 -2.54 17.56 -6.52
C ILE A 333 -1.24 18.32 -6.25
N ARG A 334 -1.21 19.10 -5.17
CA ARG A 334 -0.01 19.73 -4.61
C ARG A 334 0.45 18.98 -3.36
N LEU A 335 1.73 18.63 -3.28
CA LEU A 335 2.28 17.87 -2.14
C LEU A 335 2.17 18.64 -0.82
N GLY A 336 2.50 19.95 -0.82
CA GLY A 336 2.38 20.77 0.38
C GLY A 336 0.95 20.83 0.94
N ALA A 337 -0.07 20.88 0.08
CA ALA A 337 -1.47 20.85 0.50
C ALA A 337 -1.84 19.48 1.11
N LEU A 338 -1.39 18.40 0.46
CA LEU A 338 -1.58 17.04 0.96
C LEU A 338 -0.94 16.82 2.34
N ALA A 339 0.27 17.36 2.56
CA ALA A 339 1.00 17.25 3.83
C ALA A 339 0.35 18.05 4.98
N GLN A 340 -0.41 19.10 4.65
CA GLN A 340 -1.13 19.94 5.63
C GLN A 340 -2.56 19.45 5.91
N GLY A 341 -3.01 18.38 5.23
CA GLY A 341 -4.37 17.87 5.38
C GLY A 341 -5.45 18.76 4.74
N THR A 342 -5.07 19.74 3.92
CA THR A 342 -5.98 20.65 3.22
C THR A 342 -6.07 20.22 1.75
N SER A 343 -7.25 19.88 1.24
CA SER A 343 -7.46 19.61 -0.20
C SER A 343 -8.27 20.73 -0.82
#